data_AF-A0A920CKN4-F1
#
_entry.id   AF-A0A920CKN4-F1
#
_cell.length_a   1.000
_cell.length_b   1.000
_cell.length_c   1.000
_cell.angle_alpha   90.00
_cell.angle_beta   90.00
_cell.angle_gamma   90.00
#
_symmetry.space_group_name_H-M   'P 1'
#
loop_
_entity.id
_entity.type
_entity.pdbx_description
1 polymer ?
#
loop_
_entity_poly.entity_id
_entity_poly.type
_entity_poly.pdbx_seq_one_letter_code
_entity_poly.pdbx_strand_id
1 'polypeptide(L)'
;MDEQTLKYMGERVDKAREIKEKIKDLNHLIDYSADRDKISILDGVGNGPTIDPKKFKALASRARVAILEQVVEEIKRLEQELAEI
;
A
#
# COMPACT_ATOMS: atom_id res chain seq x y z
N MET A 1 -3.22 27.76 15.13
CA MET A 1 -3.69 26.64 14.29
C MET A 1 -5.14 26.42 14.62
N ASP A 2 -6.04 26.52 13.66
CA ASP A 2 -7.46 26.24 13.88
C ASP A 2 -7.72 24.72 13.94
N GLU A 3 -8.89 24.35 14.45
CA GLU A 3 -9.31 22.95 14.65
C GLU A 3 -9.45 22.19 13.32
N GLN A 4 -9.76 22.89 12.22
CA GLN A 4 -9.87 22.29 10.88
C GLN A 4 -8.49 21.91 10.33
N THR A 5 -7.49 22.75 10.56
CA THR A 5 -6.09 22.50 10.18
C THR A 5 -5.54 21.29 10.92
N LEU A 6 -5.83 21.16 12.22
CA LEU A 6 -5.40 19.99 13.00
C LEU A 6 -6.07 18.70 12.53
N LYS A 7 -7.38 18.74 12.24
CA LYS A 7 -8.11 17.59 11.71
C LYS A 7 -7.56 17.18 10.34
N TYR A 8 -7.32 18.16 9.47
CA TYR A 8 -6.75 17.96 8.15
C TYR A 8 -5.36 17.30 8.23
N MET A 9 -4.46 17.83 9.08
CA MET A 9 -3.13 17.22 9.29
C MET A 9 -3.23 15.79 9.86
N GLY A 10 -4.20 15.52 10.73
CA GLY A 10 -4.48 14.18 11.24
C GLY A 10 -4.84 13.19 10.12
N GLU A 11 -5.77 13.56 9.26
CA GLU A 11 -6.19 12.73 8.11
C GLU A 11 -5.02 12.42 7.17
N ARG A 12 -4.13 13.38 6.93
CA ARG A 12 -2.91 13.19 6.11
C ARG A 12 -1.92 12.23 6.75
N VAL A 13 -1.69 12.36 8.07
CA VAL A 13 -0.81 11.46 8.81
C VAL A 13 -1.34 10.03 8.78
N ASP A 14 -2.66 9.86 8.93
CA ASP A 14 -3.29 8.54 8.89
C ASP A 14 -3.21 7.93 7.49
N LYS A 15 -3.40 8.72 6.43
CA LYS A 15 -3.21 8.25 5.05
C LYS A 15 -1.77 7.82 4.76
N ALA A 16 -0.80 8.59 5.23
CA ALA A 16 0.62 8.25 5.10
C ALA A 16 0.96 6.96 5.87
N ARG A 17 0.38 6.76 7.05
CA ARG A 17 0.52 5.51 7.82
C ARG A 17 -0.07 4.32 7.07
N GLU A 18 -1.26 4.46 6.49
CA GLU A 18 -1.91 3.42 5.69
C GLU A 18 -1.04 2.99 4.51
N ILE A 19 -0.49 3.94 3.75
CA ILE A 19 0.42 3.65 2.63
C ILE A 19 1.69 2.93 3.13
N LYS A 20 2.26 3.38 4.25
CA LYS A 20 3.44 2.76 4.85
C LYS A 20 3.18 1.31 5.28
N GLU A 21 2.02 1.03 5.86
CA GLU A 21 1.61 -0.33 6.24
C GLU A 21 1.44 -1.21 4.99
N LYS A 22 0.75 -0.73 3.95
CA LYS A 22 0.62 -1.46 2.67
C LYS A 22 1.97 -1.82 2.05
N ILE A 23 2.95 -0.90 2.09
CA ILE A 23 4.31 -1.17 1.60
C ILE A 23 5.00 -2.25 2.44
N LYS A 24 4.87 -2.16 3.78
CA LYS A 24 5.46 -3.14 4.70
C LYS A 24 4.88 -4.53 4.45
N ASP A 25 3.57 -4.65 4.36
CA ASP A 25 2.88 -5.92 4.14
C ASP A 25 3.23 -6.52 2.79
N LEU A 26 3.28 -5.69 1.74
CA LEU A 26 3.69 -6.14 0.41
C LEU A 26 5.13 -6.65 0.39
N ASN A 27 6.06 -5.95 1.02
CA ASN A 27 7.45 -6.40 1.10
C ASN A 27 7.57 -7.70 1.90
N HIS A 28 6.90 -7.79 3.05
CA HIS A 28 6.86 -9.02 3.83
C HIS A 28 6.31 -10.20 3.03
N LEU A 29 5.24 -9.99 2.25
CA LEU A 29 4.66 -11.02 1.39
C LEU A 29 5.62 -11.46 0.27
N ILE A 30 6.36 -10.51 -0.33
CA ILE A 30 7.37 -10.78 -1.36
C ILE A 30 8.54 -11.57 -0.78
N ASP A 31 9.04 -11.18 0.39
CA ASP A 31 10.16 -11.86 1.04
C ASP A 31 9.77 -13.27 1.48
N TYR A 32 8.57 -13.42 2.07
CA TYR A 32 8.04 -14.72 2.49
C TYR A 32 7.85 -15.72 1.32
N SER A 33 7.68 -15.20 0.11
CA SER A 33 7.38 -15.99 -1.09
C SER A 33 8.57 -16.24 -2.01
N ALA A 34 9.71 -15.56 -1.79
CA ALA A 34 10.86 -15.61 -2.70
C ALA A 34 11.41 -17.04 -2.91
N ASP A 35 11.40 -17.86 -1.85
CA ASP A 35 11.97 -19.21 -1.86
C ASP A 35 10.91 -20.34 -1.87
N ARG A 36 9.65 -20.00 -2.17
CA ARG A 36 8.55 -20.97 -2.13
C ARG A 36 8.12 -21.44 -3.52
N ASP A 37 7.96 -22.74 -3.67
CA ASP A 37 7.41 -23.36 -4.89
C ASP A 37 5.91 -23.06 -5.08
N LYS A 38 5.22 -22.73 -4.00
CA LYS A 38 3.78 -22.40 -3.96
C LYS A 38 3.51 -21.33 -2.91
N ILE A 39 2.70 -20.35 -3.25
CA ILE A 39 2.40 -19.22 -2.37
C ILE A 39 0.92 -19.26 -2.01
N SER A 40 0.61 -19.54 -0.75
CA SER A 40 -0.77 -19.55 -0.25
C SER A 40 -1.08 -18.22 0.41
N ILE A 41 -2.08 -17.51 -0.11
CA ILE A 41 -2.64 -16.34 0.55
C ILE A 41 -3.78 -16.86 1.41
N LEU A 42 -3.55 -16.99 2.71
CA LEU A 42 -4.53 -17.52 3.66
C LEU A 42 -5.20 -16.38 4.43
N ASP A 43 -6.49 -16.51 4.68
CA ASP A 43 -7.22 -15.71 5.64
C ASP A 43 -6.87 -16.10 7.09
N GLY A 44 -7.44 -15.40 8.06
CA GLY A 44 -7.22 -15.67 9.49
C GLY A 44 -7.75 -17.03 9.97
N VAL A 45 -8.46 -17.78 9.12
CA VAL A 45 -9.01 -19.12 9.37
C VAL A 45 -8.22 -20.19 8.59
N GLY A 46 -7.19 -19.79 7.82
CA GLY A 46 -6.35 -20.68 7.04
C GLY A 46 -6.90 -21.05 5.66
N ASN A 47 -7.93 -20.36 5.17
CA ASN A 47 -8.48 -20.57 3.83
C ASN A 47 -7.91 -19.56 2.84
N GLY A 48 -7.61 -20.03 1.63
CA GLY A 48 -7.38 -19.11 0.51
C GLY A 48 -6.59 -19.72 -0.64
N PRO A 49 -6.41 -18.94 -1.73
CA PRO A 49 -5.85 -19.46 -2.96
C PRO A 49 -4.36 -19.75 -2.82
N THR A 50 -3.93 -20.87 -3.41
CA THR A 50 -2.53 -21.13 -3.71
C THR A 50 -2.20 -20.61 -5.11
N ILE A 51 -1.17 -19.79 -5.21
CA ILE A 51 -0.77 -19.09 -6.41
C ILE A 51 0.63 -19.58 -6.82
N ASP A 52 0.81 -19.74 -8.13
CA ASP A 52 2.10 -20.03 -8.73
C ASP A 52 3.08 -18.84 -8.52
N PRO A 53 4.36 -19.09 -8.19
CA PRO A 53 5.34 -18.04 -7.96
C PRO A 53 5.48 -17.02 -9.10
N LYS A 54 5.36 -17.45 -10.36
CA LYS A 54 5.40 -16.54 -11.52
C LYS A 54 4.19 -15.60 -11.55
N LYS A 55 3.01 -16.14 -11.26
CA LYS A 55 1.78 -15.34 -11.16
C LYS A 55 1.85 -14.38 -9.97
N PHE A 56 2.41 -14.83 -8.85
CA PHE A 56 2.63 -13.97 -7.69
C PHE A 56 3.56 -12.80 -8.00
N LYS A 57 4.70 -13.04 -8.67
CA LYS A 57 5.63 -11.95 -9.04
C LYS A 57 4.94 -10.87 -9.89
N ALA A 58 4.09 -11.29 -10.83
CA ALA A 58 3.29 -10.36 -11.63
C ALA A 58 2.27 -9.59 -10.78
N LEU A 59 1.57 -10.27 -9.86
CA LEU A 59 0.63 -9.64 -8.92
C LEU A 59 1.31 -8.64 -7.99
N ALA A 60 2.45 -9.02 -7.40
CA ALA A 60 3.26 -8.15 -6.54
C ALA A 60 3.75 -6.91 -7.30
N SER A 61 4.16 -7.07 -8.57
CA SER A 61 4.54 -5.95 -9.41
C SER A 61 3.37 -4.99 -9.66
N ARG A 62 2.16 -5.51 -9.92
CA ARG A 62 0.95 -4.69 -10.07
C ARG A 62 0.58 -3.98 -8.77
N ALA A 63 0.70 -4.66 -7.64
CA ALA A 63 0.46 -4.07 -6.32
C ALA A 63 1.43 -2.91 -6.04
N ARG A 64 2.71 -3.05 -6.41
CA ARG A 64 3.70 -1.95 -6.31
C ARG A 64 3.28 -0.73 -7.14
N VAL A 65 2.82 -0.95 -8.38
CA VAL A 65 2.33 0.14 -9.25
C VAL A 65 1.11 0.82 -8.63
N ALA A 66 0.13 0.07 -8.15
CA ALA A 66 -1.08 0.63 -7.52
C ALA A 66 -0.78 1.42 -6.23
N ILE A 67 0.22 1.02 -5.45
CA ILE A 67 0.68 1.79 -4.28
C ILE A 67 1.40 3.07 -4.74
N LEU A 68 2.22 2.98 -5.79
CA LEU A 68 2.89 4.16 -6.35
C LEU A 68 1.89 5.19 -6.90
N GLU A 69 0.84 4.73 -7.57
CA GLU A 69 -0.26 5.59 -8.05
C GLU A 69 -0.94 6.32 -6.90
N GLN A 70 -1.26 5.62 -5.78
CA GLN A 70 -1.80 6.26 -4.57
C GLN A 70 -0.87 7.34 -4.00
N VAL A 71 0.45 7.10 -3.99
CA VAL A 71 1.42 8.10 -3.54
C VAL A 71 1.45 9.31 -4.47
N VAL A 72 1.41 9.09 -5.79
CA VAL A 72 1.40 10.17 -6.78
C VAL A 72 0.13 11.01 -6.70
N GLU A 73 -1.04 10.39 -6.53
CA GLU A 73 -2.31 11.10 -6.31
C GLU A 73 -2.24 11.99 -5.05
N GLU A 74 -1.69 11.45 -3.97
CA GLU A 74 -1.53 12.14 -2.70
C GLU A 74 -0.56 13.34 -2.80
N ILE A 75 0.51 13.21 -3.60
CA ILE A 75 1.42 14.32 -3.94
C ILE A 75 0.71 15.37 -4.78
N LYS A 76 0.02 14.98 -5.87
CA LYS A 76 -0.71 15.93 -6.72
C LYS A 76 -1.74 16.74 -5.93
N ARG A 77 -2.41 16.10 -4.97
CA ARG A 77 -3.36 16.77 -4.09
C ARG A 77 -2.67 17.83 -3.22
N LEU A 78 -1.48 17.53 -2.67
CA LEU A 78 -0.68 18.52 -1.93
C LEU A 78 -0.21 19.67 -2.82
N GLU A 79 0.22 19.37 -4.04
CA GLU A 79 0.67 20.38 -4.99
C GLU A 79 -0.48 21.33 -5.37
N GLN A 80 -1.69 20.80 -5.57
CA GLN A 80 -2.88 21.61 -5.80
C GLN A 80 -3.22 22.51 -4.61
N GLU A 81 -3.21 21.96 -3.39
CA GLU A 81 -3.49 22.71 -2.18
C GLU A 81 -2.43 23.80 -1.91
N LEU A 82 -1.15 23.53 -2.17
CA LEU A 82 -0.08 24.52 -2.06
C LEU A 82 -0.17 25.61 -3.13
N ALA A 83 -0.72 25.32 -4.30
CA ALA A 83 -0.93 26.30 -5.37
C ALA A 83 -2.14 27.22 -5.12
N GLU A 84 -3.05 26.82 -4.23
CA GLU A 84 -4.22 27.59 -3.81
C GLU A 84 -3.95 28.51 -2.59
N ILE A 85 -2.75 28.41 -1.98
CA ILE A 85 -2.27 29.25 -0.86
C ILE A 85 -1.37 30.38 -1.37
#